data_AF-A0A7W7G1E4-F1
#
_entry.id   AF-A0A7W7G1E4-F1
#
_cell.length_a   1.000
_cell.length_b   1.000
_cell.length_c   1.000
_cell.angle_alpha   90.00
_cell.angle_beta   90.00
_cell.angle_gamma   90.00
#
_symmetry.space_group_name_H-M   'P 1'
#
loop_
_entity.id
_entity.type
_entity.pdbx_description
1 polymer ?
#
loop_
_entity_poly.entity_id
_entity_poly.type
_entity_poly.pdbx_seq_one_letter_code
_entity_poly.pdbx_strand_id
1 'polypeptide(L)'
;MINPGTEPVEGAREELARANVDAFLGAVRRRAGELDDVSVKRRVAELTGEPVRDPGADRDGRFGWDLPLSDGRAVRLLMPGVDLALIRDDITAQAPCLYVNGNAWWWNGAVDSVAGEGLELA
;
A
#
# COMPACT_ATOMS: atom_id res chain seq x y z
N MET A 1 24.16 -2.58 -2.21
CA MET A 1 23.39 -2.69 -0.96
C MET A 1 22.10 -3.41 -1.31
N ILE A 2 21.83 -4.59 -0.73
CA ILE A 2 20.56 -5.31 -0.94
C ILE A 2 19.54 -4.63 -0.01
N ASN A 3 18.44 -4.11 -0.56
CA ASN A 3 17.34 -3.62 0.25
C ASN A 3 16.43 -4.83 0.56
N PRO A 4 16.34 -5.30 1.81
CA PRO A 4 15.59 -6.51 2.12
C PRO A 4 14.12 -6.39 1.69
N GLY A 5 13.55 -7.50 1.22
CA GLY A 5 12.18 -7.53 0.72
C GLY A 5 11.94 -6.88 -0.65
N THR A 6 12.95 -6.28 -1.31
CA THR A 6 12.78 -5.75 -2.70
C THR A 6 13.07 -6.76 -3.79
N GLU A 7 13.47 -7.98 -3.44
CA GLU A 7 13.71 -9.05 -4.39
C GLU A 7 12.43 -9.45 -5.15
N PRO A 8 12.56 -10.10 -6.31
CA PRO A 8 11.42 -10.65 -7.02
C PRO A 8 10.62 -11.63 -6.17
N VAL A 9 9.30 -11.52 -6.25
CA VAL A 9 8.39 -12.40 -5.51
C VAL A 9 8.08 -13.62 -6.38
N GLU A 10 8.69 -14.76 -6.05
CA GLU A 10 8.45 -16.02 -6.76
C GLU A 10 7.03 -16.55 -6.52
N GLY A 11 6.45 -17.20 -7.53
CA GLY A 11 5.11 -17.80 -7.43
C GLY A 11 3.97 -16.79 -7.25
N ALA A 12 4.21 -15.51 -7.57
CA ALA A 12 3.22 -14.46 -7.39
C ALA A 12 1.96 -14.66 -8.24
N ARG A 13 0.79 -14.45 -7.63
CA ARG A 13 -0.54 -14.59 -8.23
C ARG A 13 -1.35 -13.29 -8.09
N GLU A 14 -1.96 -12.83 -9.17
CA GLU A 14 -2.76 -11.59 -9.14
C GLU A 14 -3.94 -11.70 -8.16
N GLU A 15 -4.59 -12.87 -8.10
CA GLU A 15 -5.73 -13.11 -7.21
C GLU A 15 -5.36 -12.87 -5.74
N LEU A 16 -4.16 -13.29 -5.33
CA LEU A 16 -3.64 -13.01 -3.99
C LEU A 16 -3.36 -11.52 -3.81
N ALA A 17 -2.72 -10.87 -4.80
CA ALA A 17 -2.46 -9.44 -4.74
C ALA A 17 -3.76 -8.63 -4.59
N ARG A 18 -4.82 -9.01 -5.32
CA ARG A 18 -6.15 -8.39 -5.21
C ARG A 18 -6.72 -8.53 -3.80
N ALA A 19 -6.73 -9.74 -3.24
CA ALA A 19 -7.19 -9.97 -1.88
C ALA A 19 -6.35 -9.18 -0.83
N ASN A 20 -5.04 -9.05 -1.08
CA ASN A 20 -4.15 -8.28 -0.23
C ASN A 20 -4.41 -6.77 -0.33
N VAL A 21 -4.80 -6.24 -1.51
CA VAL A 21 -5.23 -4.83 -1.67
C VAL A 21 -6.46 -4.55 -0.80
N ASP A 22 -7.45 -5.44 -0.77
CA ASP A 22 -8.64 -5.27 0.08
C ASP A 22 -8.26 -5.23 1.57
N ALA A 23 -7.42 -6.17 2.00
CA ALA A 23 -6.89 -6.20 3.36
C ALA A 23 -6.04 -4.96 3.70
N PHE A 24 -5.32 -4.42 2.72
CA PHE A 24 -4.50 -3.22 2.87
C PHE A 24 -5.37 -1.98 3.04
N LEU A 25 -6.38 -1.80 2.21
CA LEU A 25 -7.31 -0.68 2.32
C LEU A 25 -8.11 -0.70 3.62
N GLY A 26 -8.48 -1.89 4.11
CA GLY A 26 -9.06 -2.03 5.45
C GLY A 26 -8.11 -1.52 6.56
N ALA A 27 -6.82 -1.85 6.46
CA ALA A 27 -5.82 -1.36 7.41
C ALA A 27 -5.58 0.16 7.29
N VAL A 28 -5.50 0.68 6.07
CA VAL A 28 -5.34 2.12 5.78
C VAL A 28 -6.51 2.93 6.32
N ARG A 29 -7.76 2.51 6.08
CA ARG A 29 -8.95 3.22 6.57
C ARG A 29 -8.99 3.27 8.10
N ARG A 30 -8.68 2.15 8.76
CA ARG A 30 -8.56 2.11 10.23
C ARG A 30 -7.49 3.09 10.72
N ARG A 31 -6.30 3.07 10.09
CA ARG A 31 -5.20 3.95 10.46
C ARG A 31 -5.50 5.43 10.19
N ALA A 32 -6.19 5.75 9.10
CA ALA A 32 -6.61 7.11 8.78
C ALA A 32 -7.55 7.67 9.85
N GLY A 33 -8.51 6.88 10.33
CA GLY A 33 -9.38 7.26 11.45
C GLY A 33 -8.60 7.54 12.74
N GLU A 34 -7.62 6.69 13.08
CA GLU A 34 -6.74 6.93 14.23
C GLU A 34 -5.94 8.24 14.09
N LEU A 35 -5.48 8.58 12.88
CA LEU A 35 -4.73 9.82 12.63
C LEU A 35 -5.63 11.06 12.73
N ASP A 36 -6.88 10.98 12.29
CA ASP A 36 -7.82 12.11 12.34
C ASP A 36 -8.18 12.49 13.78
N ASP A 37 -8.15 11.53 14.71
CA ASP A 37 -8.43 11.76 16.13
C ASP A 37 -7.28 12.45 16.90
N VAL A 38 -6.04 12.36 16.42
CA VAL A 38 -4.84 12.75 17.20
C VAL A 38 -3.89 13.72 16.50
N SER A 39 -4.12 14.02 15.23
CA SER A 39 -3.19 14.80 14.41
C SER A 39 -3.44 16.31 14.48
N VAL A 40 -2.36 17.08 14.48
CA VAL A 40 -2.38 18.55 14.26
C VAL A 40 -2.63 18.91 12.79
N LYS A 41 -2.64 17.90 11.90
CA LYS A 41 -2.87 18.05 10.47
C LYS A 41 -4.36 17.90 10.14
N ARG A 42 -4.83 18.65 9.15
CA ARG A 42 -6.19 18.56 8.63
C ARG A 42 -6.23 17.64 7.41
N ARG A 43 -7.23 16.75 7.34
CA ARG A 43 -7.52 15.99 6.13
C ARG A 43 -8.23 16.86 5.08
N VAL A 44 -7.65 16.94 3.90
CA VAL A 44 -8.16 17.69 2.73
C VAL A 44 -8.49 16.77 1.56
N ALA A 45 -7.97 15.54 1.56
CA ALA A 45 -8.30 14.51 0.59
C ALA A 45 -8.44 13.14 1.26
N GLU A 46 -9.37 12.34 0.75
CA GLU A 46 -9.67 10.99 1.24
C GLU A 46 -9.45 9.98 0.12
N LEU A 47 -9.12 8.73 0.46
CA LEU A 47 -9.21 7.64 -0.50
C LEU A 47 -10.67 7.44 -0.90
N THR A 48 -10.92 7.46 -2.21
CA THR A 48 -12.26 7.35 -2.78
C THR A 48 -12.31 6.31 -3.89
N GLY A 49 -13.52 5.82 -4.18
CA GLY A 49 -13.74 4.85 -5.25
C GLY A 49 -13.07 3.49 -5.01
N GLU A 50 -13.11 2.68 -6.06
CA GLU A 50 -12.47 1.36 -6.10
C GLU A 50 -11.03 1.49 -6.63
N PRO A 51 -10.09 0.66 -6.13
CA PRO A 51 -8.77 0.54 -6.74
C PRO A 51 -8.88 0.20 -8.22
N VAL A 52 -8.09 0.88 -9.04
CA VAL A 52 -8.04 0.65 -10.49
C VAL A 52 -6.80 -0.16 -10.83
N ARG A 53 -6.98 -1.36 -11.37
CA ARG A 53 -5.89 -2.25 -11.77
C ARG A 53 -5.13 -1.66 -12.97
N ASP A 54 -3.80 -1.58 -12.88
CA ASP A 54 -2.90 -1.18 -13.98
C ASP A 54 -1.87 -2.28 -14.29
N PRO A 55 -2.16 -3.19 -15.24
CA PRO A 55 -1.23 -4.27 -15.61
C PRO A 55 0.11 -3.78 -16.17
N GLY A 56 0.16 -2.56 -16.73
CA GLY A 56 1.40 -1.99 -17.26
C GLY A 56 2.41 -1.60 -16.16
N ALA A 57 1.95 -1.55 -14.91
CA ALA A 57 2.76 -1.21 -13.75
C ALA A 57 3.31 -2.42 -12.98
N ASP A 58 2.96 -3.63 -13.40
CA ASP A 58 3.39 -4.85 -12.75
C ASP A 58 4.90 -4.98 -12.79
N ARG A 59 5.48 -5.46 -11.69
CA ARG A 59 6.92 -5.60 -11.56
C ARG A 59 7.28 -6.63 -10.51
N ASP A 60 8.19 -7.55 -10.85
CA ASP A 60 8.88 -8.42 -9.89
C ASP A 60 7.92 -9.17 -8.95
N GLY A 61 6.82 -9.71 -9.50
CA GLY A 61 5.78 -10.43 -8.75
C GLY A 61 4.84 -9.55 -7.93
N ARG A 62 4.79 -8.25 -8.25
CA ARG A 62 3.88 -7.27 -7.65
C ARG A 62 2.95 -6.69 -8.72
N PHE A 63 1.69 -6.55 -8.35
CA PHE A 63 0.62 -6.15 -9.25
C PHE A 63 0.20 -4.72 -8.95
N GLY A 64 0.14 -3.88 -9.99
CA GLY A 64 -0.09 -2.44 -9.89
C GLY A 64 -1.56 -2.04 -9.79
N TRP A 65 -1.83 -1.09 -8.91
CA TRP A 65 -3.14 -0.49 -8.66
C TRP A 65 -3.02 1.02 -8.46
N ASP A 66 -3.97 1.78 -8.96
CA ASP A 66 -4.17 3.19 -8.64
C ASP A 66 -5.28 3.34 -7.60
N LEU A 67 -4.96 3.97 -6.48
CA LEU A 67 -5.90 4.26 -5.41
C LEU A 67 -6.36 5.71 -5.54
N PRO A 68 -7.62 5.98 -5.94
CA PRO A 68 -8.08 7.34 -6.19
C PRO A 68 -8.19 8.15 -4.89
N LEU A 69 -7.88 9.44 -4.95
CA LEU A 69 -8.18 10.41 -3.91
C LEU A 69 -9.29 11.37 -4.35
N SER A 70 -10.03 11.92 -3.39
CA SER A 70 -11.13 12.87 -3.63
C SER A 70 -10.69 14.18 -4.29
N ASP A 71 -9.39 14.52 -4.22
CA ASP A 71 -8.80 15.70 -4.88
C ASP A 71 -8.36 15.44 -6.34
N GLY A 72 -8.65 14.24 -6.87
CA GLY A 72 -8.32 13.84 -8.23
C GLY A 72 -6.91 13.27 -8.40
N ARG A 73 -6.08 13.24 -7.34
CA ARG A 73 -4.82 12.49 -7.35
C ARG A 73 -5.08 10.99 -7.23
N ALA A 74 -4.04 10.20 -7.47
CA ALA A 74 -4.04 8.78 -7.17
C ALA A 74 -2.72 8.37 -6.52
N VAL A 75 -2.78 7.39 -5.62
CA VAL A 75 -1.60 6.72 -5.06
C VAL A 75 -1.36 5.43 -5.84
N ARG A 76 -0.17 5.32 -6.42
CA ARG A 76 0.26 4.10 -7.11
C ARG A 76 0.71 3.07 -6.09
N LEU A 77 0.04 1.92 -6.04
CA LEU A 77 0.35 0.79 -5.18
C LEU A 77 0.79 -0.41 -6.03
N LEU A 78 1.95 -1.01 -5.73
CA LEU A 78 2.31 -2.33 -6.25
C LEU A 78 2.26 -3.33 -5.10
N MET A 79 1.31 -4.27 -5.18
CA MET A 79 1.03 -5.25 -4.14
C MET A 79 1.65 -6.61 -4.48
N PRO A 80 2.46 -7.23 -3.60
CA PRO A 80 2.94 -8.59 -3.78
C PRO A 80 1.81 -9.61 -3.93
N GLY A 81 1.96 -10.52 -4.90
CA GLY A 81 0.99 -11.60 -5.16
C GLY A 81 1.21 -12.87 -4.35
N VAL A 82 1.50 -12.77 -3.05
CA VAL A 82 1.73 -13.92 -2.15
C VAL A 82 0.79 -13.89 -0.96
N ASP A 83 0.82 -14.93 -0.13
CA ASP A 83 -0.07 -15.03 1.03
C ASP A 83 0.12 -13.84 1.98
N LEU A 84 -1.00 -13.27 2.45
CA LEU A 84 -1.03 -12.08 3.30
C LEU A 84 -0.14 -12.22 4.55
N ALA A 85 -0.05 -13.43 5.11
CA ALA A 85 0.78 -13.72 6.27
C ALA A 85 2.28 -13.47 6.03
N LEU A 86 2.76 -13.70 4.80
CA LEU A 86 4.15 -13.44 4.41
C LEU A 86 4.42 -11.94 4.24
N ILE A 87 3.43 -11.20 3.72
CA ILE A 87 3.55 -9.76 3.50
C ILE A 87 3.54 -9.00 4.84
N ARG A 88 2.79 -9.50 5.83
CA ARG A 88 2.67 -8.94 7.17
C ARG A 88 3.70 -9.46 8.18
N ASP A 89 4.69 -10.24 7.72
CA ASP A 89 5.75 -10.71 8.60
C ASP A 89 6.72 -9.57 8.91
N ASP A 90 6.39 -8.77 9.92
CA ASP A 90 7.21 -7.63 10.35
C ASP A 90 8.45 -8.05 11.17
N ILE A 91 8.67 -9.36 11.34
CA ILE A 91 9.75 -9.90 12.18
C ILE A 91 10.91 -10.36 11.31
N THR A 92 10.63 -10.91 10.13
CA THR A 92 11.69 -11.35 9.22
C THR A 92 12.04 -10.27 8.20
N ALA A 93 13.34 -10.06 7.98
CA ALA A 93 13.83 -9.21 6.90
C ALA A 93 13.53 -9.78 5.48
N GLN A 94 12.72 -10.83 5.39
CA GLN A 94 12.38 -11.56 4.17
C GLN A 94 10.97 -11.23 3.66
N ALA A 95 10.16 -10.51 4.44
CA ALA A 95 8.84 -10.09 4.00
C ALA A 95 8.94 -9.21 2.74
N PRO A 96 8.18 -9.54 1.67
CA PRO A 96 8.23 -8.76 0.44
C PRO A 96 7.65 -7.37 0.66
N CYS A 97 8.44 -6.36 0.29
CA CYS A 97 8.00 -4.98 0.30
C CYS A 97 6.89 -4.75 -0.73
N LEU A 98 5.94 -3.88 -0.38
CA LEU A 98 5.04 -3.21 -1.30
C LEU A 98 5.76 -2.01 -1.90
N TYR A 99 5.24 -1.46 -3.00
CA TYR A 99 5.64 -0.12 -3.44
C TYR A 99 4.48 0.85 -3.38
N VAL A 100 4.73 2.02 -2.79
CA VAL A 100 3.79 3.15 -2.72
C VAL A 100 4.45 4.34 -3.40
N ASN A 101 3.83 4.84 -4.48
CA ASN A 101 4.37 5.90 -5.33
C ASN A 101 5.84 5.65 -5.75
N GLY A 102 6.16 4.38 -6.05
CA GLY A 102 7.50 3.95 -6.49
C GLY A 102 8.51 3.70 -5.37
N ASN A 103 8.18 3.98 -4.11
CA ASN A 103 9.06 3.72 -2.96
C ASN A 103 8.73 2.38 -2.30
N ALA A 104 9.74 1.62 -1.88
CA ALA A 104 9.56 0.33 -1.21
C ALA A 104 9.19 0.52 0.26
N TRP A 105 8.19 -0.22 0.74
CA TRP A 105 7.72 -0.19 2.12
C TRP A 105 7.34 -1.58 2.61
N TRP A 106 7.68 -1.89 3.86
CA TRP A 106 7.01 -2.98 4.58
C TRP A 106 5.57 -2.61 4.92
N TRP A 107 4.76 -3.61 5.24
CA TRP A 107 3.31 -3.48 5.39
C TRP A 107 2.90 -2.28 6.26
N ASN A 108 3.39 -2.19 7.50
CA ASN A 108 2.99 -1.11 8.42
C ASN A 108 3.43 0.27 7.91
N GLY A 109 4.64 0.38 7.38
CA GLY A 109 5.13 1.64 6.80
C GLY A 109 4.33 2.08 5.58
N ALA A 110 3.91 1.13 4.74
CA ALA A 110 3.03 1.40 3.61
C ALA A 110 1.65 1.88 4.10
N VAL A 111 1.07 1.21 5.11
CA VAL A 111 -0.23 1.60 5.70
C VAL A 111 -0.15 3.02 6.26
N ASP A 112 0.89 3.33 7.04
CA ASP A 112 1.09 4.67 7.60
C ASP A 112 1.28 5.72 6.51
N SER A 113 2.09 5.42 5.48
CA SER A 113 2.32 6.33 4.35
C SER A 113 1.01 6.66 3.64
N VAL A 114 0.21 5.64 3.29
CA VAL A 114 -1.04 5.85 2.53
C VAL A 114 -2.14 6.45 3.40
N ALA A 115 -2.24 6.08 4.68
CA ALA A 115 -3.20 6.68 5.61
C ALA A 115 -2.94 8.18 5.86
N GLY A 116 -1.67 8.58 5.77
CA GLY A 116 -1.23 9.97 5.86
C GLY A 116 -1.43 10.80 4.59
N GLU A 117 -1.78 10.17 3.46
CA GLU A 117 -2.07 10.90 2.23
C GLU A 117 -3.30 11.80 2.42
N GLY A 118 -3.26 12.99 1.81
CA GLY A 118 -4.33 13.97 1.92
C GLY A 118 -4.38 14.70 3.27
N LEU A 119 -3.37 14.57 4.13
CA LEU A 119 -3.18 15.42 5.30
C LEU A 119 -2.31 16.64 4.97
N GLU A 120 -2.74 17.83 5.40
CA GLU A 120 -1.99 19.08 5.32
C GLU A 120 -1.75 19.68 6.71
N LEU A 121 -0.64 20.42 6.87
CA LEU A 121 -0.43 21.21 8.09
C LEU A 121 -1.53 22.28 8.17
N ALA A 122 -2.19 22.34 9.33
CA ALA A 122 -3.26 23.31 9.60
C ALA A 122 -2.72 24.73 9.76
#